data_AF-A0A381UPT9-F1
#
_entry.id   AF-A0A381UPT9-F1
#
_cell.length_a   1.000
_cell.length_b   1.000
_cell.length_c   1.000
_cell.angle_alpha   90.00
_cell.angle_beta   90.00
_cell.angle_gamma   90.00
#
_symmetry.space_group_name_H-M   'P 1'
#
loop_
_entity.id
_entity.type
_entity.pdbx_description
1 polymer ?
#
loop_
_entity_poly.entity_id
_entity_poly.type
_entity_poly.pdbx_seq_one_letter_code
_entity_poly.pdbx_strand_id
1 'polypeptide(L)'
;MKIQRIMYLNTTSRSLRASVVGFAIHEPVDSDPPQIEVGVEMPYETVHSAILDGWRVVAFPAQRGDGDPEAVGVFGYEFILEQMVEIDA
;
A
#
# COMPACT_ATOMS: atom_id res chain seq x y z
N MET A 1 9.64 -11.23 18.90
CA MET A 1 8.41 -10.41 19.13
C MET A 1 7.66 -10.29 17.81
N LYS A 2 6.31 -10.21 17.79
CA LYS A 2 5.55 -9.91 16.56
C LYS A 2 5.38 -8.41 16.40
N ILE A 3 5.77 -7.88 15.26
CA ILE A 3 5.63 -6.46 14.90
C ILE A 3 4.85 -6.34 13.59
N GLN A 4 4.27 -5.17 13.36
CA GLN A 4 3.35 -4.92 12.24
C GLN A 4 4.07 -4.08 11.17
N ARG A 5 4.21 -4.63 9.97
CA ARG A 5 4.59 -3.87 8.77
C ARG A 5 3.33 -3.31 8.14
N ILE A 6 3.38 -2.07 7.66
CA ILE A 6 2.27 -1.43 6.95
C ILE A 6 2.70 -1.11 5.52
N MET A 7 1.83 -1.37 4.56
CA MET A 7 2.03 -0.98 3.17
C MET A 7 0.81 -0.21 2.67
N TYR A 8 1.07 0.96 2.09
CA TYR A 8 0.11 1.75 1.33
C TYR A 8 0.27 1.38 -0.13
N LEU A 9 -0.82 0.97 -0.81
CA LEU A 9 -0.84 0.65 -2.23
C LEU A 9 -1.89 1.50 -2.94
N ASN A 10 -1.44 2.31 -3.90
CA ASN A 10 -2.32 3.10 -4.77
C ASN A 10 -2.54 2.36 -6.09
N THR A 11 -3.80 2.20 -6.49
CA THR A 11 -4.17 1.49 -7.72
C THR A 11 -5.00 2.35 -8.69
N THR A 12 -5.14 1.91 -9.93
CA THR A 12 -5.94 2.59 -10.98
C THR A 12 -7.47 2.49 -10.77
N SER A 13 -7.94 1.52 -9.98
CA SER A 13 -9.37 1.37 -9.62
C SER A 13 -9.54 0.69 -8.25
N ARG A 14 -10.76 0.70 -7.69
CA ARG A 14 -11.09 -0.02 -6.45
C ARG A 14 -11.02 -1.56 -6.55
N SER A 15 -10.71 -2.11 -7.72
CA SER A 15 -10.54 -3.55 -7.88
C SER A 15 -9.25 -4.02 -7.23
N LEU A 16 -9.30 -5.14 -6.50
CA LEU A 16 -8.11 -5.82 -5.97
C LEU A 16 -7.16 -6.30 -7.10
N ARG A 17 -7.65 -6.39 -8.34
CA ARG A 17 -6.86 -6.77 -9.53
C ARG A 17 -6.41 -5.56 -10.36
N ALA A 18 -6.68 -4.34 -9.91
CA ALA A 18 -6.22 -3.14 -10.58
C ALA A 18 -4.69 -3.01 -10.50
N SER A 19 -4.08 -2.44 -11.54
CA SER A 19 -2.65 -2.15 -11.57
C SER A 19 -2.27 -1.18 -10.44
N VAL A 20 -1.19 -1.50 -9.74
CA VAL A 20 -0.54 -0.62 -8.77
C VAL A 20 0.21 0.49 -9.51
N VAL A 21 0.05 1.73 -9.04
CA VAL A 21 0.69 2.93 -9.61
C VAL A 21 1.60 3.64 -8.60
N GLY A 22 1.60 3.20 -7.34
CA GLY A 22 2.45 3.74 -6.30
C GLY A 22 2.32 2.94 -5.02
N PHE A 23 3.36 3.00 -4.19
CA PHE A 23 3.38 2.33 -2.90
C PHE A 23 4.24 3.07 -1.89
N ALA A 24 4.02 2.78 -0.62
CA ALA A 24 4.94 3.11 0.46
C ALA A 24 4.91 1.98 1.50
N ILE A 25 6.08 1.58 2.02
CA ILE A 25 6.20 0.59 3.08
C ILE A 25 6.72 1.29 4.34
N HIS A 26 6.07 1.02 5.46
CA HIS A 26 6.54 1.38 6.78
C HIS A 26 7.11 0.13 7.45
N GLU A 27 8.44 0.13 7.64
CA GLU A 27 9.12 -0.90 8.41
C GLU A 27 9.08 -0.56 9.91
N PRO A 28 8.67 -1.49 10.78
CA PRO A 28 8.57 -1.28 12.23
C PRO A 28 9.93 -1.41 12.93
N VAL A 29 10.93 -0.69 12.44
CA VAL A 29 12.29 -0.62 13.01
C VAL A 29 12.65 0.84 13.24
N ASP A 30 13.60 1.09 14.14
CA ASP A 30 14.13 2.44 14.34
C ASP A 30 14.95 2.83 13.10
N SER A 31 14.45 3.80 12.33
CA SER A 31 15.07 4.25 11.09
C SER A 31 14.79 5.73 10.86
N ASP A 32 15.61 6.34 9.99
CA ASP A 32 15.27 7.65 9.44
C ASP A 32 13.94 7.57 8.66
N PRO A 33 13.20 8.70 8.55
CA PRO A 33 11.97 8.74 7.78
C PRO A 33 12.21 8.29 6.33
N PRO A 34 11.31 7.45 5.76
CA PRO A 34 11.49 6.92 4.41
C PRO A 34 11.67 8.07 3.42
N GLN A 35 12.77 8.03 2.66
CA GLN A 35 13.02 8.96 1.57
C GLN A 35 12.23 8.50 0.35
N ILE A 36 11.67 9.45 -0.42
CA ILE A 36 11.01 9.13 -1.68
C ILE A 36 12.10 8.74 -2.68
N GLU A 37 12.15 7.46 -3.04
CA GLU A 37 13.08 6.94 -4.03
C GLU A 37 12.47 6.97 -5.44
N VAL A 38 13.23 7.46 -6.41
CA VAL A 38 12.81 7.51 -7.82
C VAL A 38 13.33 6.26 -8.54
N GLY A 39 12.46 5.57 -9.28
CA GLY A 39 12.83 4.38 -10.05
C GLY A 39 12.73 3.06 -9.29
N VAL A 40 12.05 3.05 -8.14
CA VAL A 40 11.80 1.81 -7.39
C VAL A 40 10.81 0.93 -8.15
N GLU A 41 11.16 -0.35 -8.29
CA GLU A 41 10.27 -1.35 -8.84
C GLU A 41 9.07 -1.55 -7.92
N MET A 42 7.86 -1.60 -8.51
CA MET A 42 6.64 -1.85 -7.73
C MET A 42 6.73 -3.25 -7.10
N PRO A 43 6.54 -3.41 -5.78
CA PRO A 43 6.68 -4.70 -5.12
C PRO A 43 5.61 -5.70 -5.56
N TYR A 44 4.47 -5.20 -6.05
CA TYR A 44 3.35 -6.01 -6.52
C TYR A 44 2.67 -5.34 -7.70
N GLU A 45 2.20 -6.14 -8.67
CA GLU A 45 1.39 -5.65 -9.79
C GLU A 45 -0.04 -5.27 -9.37
N THR A 46 -0.57 -5.98 -8.36
CA THR A 46 -1.95 -5.82 -7.86
C THR A 46 -2.02 -5.99 -6.34
N VAL A 47 -3.09 -5.49 -5.71
CA VAL A 47 -3.37 -5.80 -4.30
C VAL A 47 -3.57 -7.31 -4.09
N HIS A 48 -4.15 -7.99 -5.08
CA HIS A 48 -4.34 -9.44 -5.04
C HIS A 48 -3.00 -10.20 -4.94
N SER A 49 -1.97 -9.80 -5.69
CA SER A 49 -0.63 -10.43 -5.58
C SER A 49 0.00 -10.21 -4.20
N ALA A 50 -0.20 -9.04 -3.58
CA ALA A 50 0.26 -8.80 -2.21
C ALA A 50 -0.45 -9.74 -1.21
N ILE A 51 -1.76 -9.94 -1.38
CA ILE A 51 -2.54 -10.86 -0.54
C ILE A 51 -2.04 -12.31 -0.66
N LEU A 52 -1.69 -12.75 -1.86
CA LEU A 52 -1.11 -14.08 -2.08
C LEU A 52 0.24 -14.26 -1.37
N ASP A 53 0.96 -13.16 -1.14
CA ASP A 53 2.23 -13.11 -0.39
C ASP A 53 2.04 -12.89 1.12
N GLY A 54 0.81 -13.08 1.62
CA GLY A 54 0.50 -13.05 3.05
C GLY A 54 0.21 -11.66 3.63
N TRP A 55 0.10 -10.62 2.80
CA TRP A 55 -0.43 -9.35 3.25
C TRP A 55 -1.93 -9.41 3.48
N ARG A 56 -2.41 -8.69 4.48
CA ARG A 56 -3.83 -8.57 4.83
C ARG A 56 -4.30 -7.15 4.57
N VAL A 57 -5.43 -6.99 3.88
CA VAL A 57 -6.05 -5.67 3.71
C VAL A 57 -6.67 -5.21 5.03
N VAL A 58 -6.24 -4.06 5.53
CA VAL A 58 -6.80 -3.42 6.74
C VAL A 58 -7.72 -2.25 6.40
N ALA A 59 -7.53 -1.61 5.24
CA ALA A 59 -8.44 -0.58 4.75
C ALA A 59 -8.62 -0.66 3.23
N PHE A 60 -9.87 -0.56 2.79
CA PHE A 60 -10.23 -0.40 1.39
C PHE A 60 -10.36 1.08 1.02
N PRO A 61 -10.15 1.45 -0.25
CA PRO A 61 -10.32 2.83 -0.70
C PRO A 61 -11.71 3.35 -0.37
N ALA A 62 -11.79 4.53 0.25
CA ALA A 62 -13.06 5.16 0.57
C ALA A 62 -13.90 5.39 -0.70
N GLN A 63 -15.22 5.21 -0.60
CA GLN A 63 -16.15 5.77 -1.58
C GLN A 63 -16.16 7.28 -1.40
N ARG A 64 -15.22 8.01 -2.04
CA ARG A 64 -15.36 9.46 -2.19
C ARG A 64 -16.53 9.72 -3.13
N GLY A 65 -17.53 10.46 -2.64
CA GLY A 65 -18.69 10.90 -3.44
C GLY A 65 -18.27 11.81 -4.60
N ASP A 66 -19.13 11.87 -5.61
CA ASP A 66 -19.21 12.53 -6.94
C ASP A 66 -18.19 13.59 -7.42
N GLY A 67 -17.12 13.89 -6.70
CA GLY A 67 -16.05 14.80 -7.11
C GLY A 67 -15.07 14.12 -8.07
N ASP A 68 -14.66 14.87 -9.10
CA ASP A 68 -13.66 14.47 -10.08
C ASP A 68 -12.31 14.16 -9.40
N PRO A 69 -11.81 12.91 -9.44
CA PRO A 69 -10.53 12.52 -8.86
C PRO A 69 -9.35 13.32 -9.41
N GLU A 70 -9.42 13.77 -10.68
CA GLU A 70 -8.36 14.57 -11.31
C GLU A 70 -8.23 15.96 -10.69
N ALA A 71 -9.34 16.53 -10.19
CA ALA A 71 -9.36 17.87 -9.61
C ALA A 71 -8.70 17.99 -8.23
N VAL A 72 -8.52 16.88 -7.51
CA VAL A 72 -8.04 16.87 -6.11
C VAL A 72 -6.56 16.45 -6.01
N GLY A 73 -5.90 16.14 -7.13
CA GLY A 73 -4.53 15.61 -7.09
C GLY A 73 -4.41 14.27 -6.34
N VAL A 74 -5.52 13.57 -6.16
CA VAL A 74 -5.59 12.28 -5.48
C VAL A 74 -5.29 11.21 -6.52
N PHE A 75 -4.03 10.81 -6.60
CA PHE A 75 -3.63 9.71 -7.46
C PHE A 75 -4.04 8.38 -6.82
N GLY A 76 -5.11 7.80 -7.34
CA GLY A 76 -5.42 6.39 -7.16
C GLY A 76 -6.34 6.04 -5.99
N TYR A 77 -6.66 4.76 -5.95
CA TYR A 77 -7.46 4.14 -4.91
C TYR A 77 -6.51 3.50 -3.90
N GLU A 78 -6.37 4.12 -2.73
CA GLU A 78 -5.44 3.66 -1.70
C GLU A 78 -6.00 2.48 -0.91
N PHE A 79 -5.26 1.38 -0.90
CA PHE A 79 -5.41 0.26 0.01
C PHE A 79 -4.34 0.35 1.09
N ILE A 80 -4.70 0.03 2.32
CA ILE A 80 -3.75 -0.14 3.41
C ILE A 80 -3.70 -1.63 3.73
N LEU A 81 -2.50 -2.18 3.74
CA LEU A 81 -2.23 -3.58 4.03
C LEU A 81 -1.30 -3.70 5.23
N GLU A 82 -1.42 -4.80 5.95
CA GLU A 82 -0.51 -5.18 7.03
C GLU A 82 0.12 -6.55 6.77
N GLN A 83 1.31 -6.75 7.32
CA GLN A 83 1.93 -8.07 7.46
C GLN A 83 2.54 -8.17 8.86
N MET A 84 2.24 -9.25 9.58
CA MET A 84 2.86 -9.53 10.88
C MET A 84 4.18 -10.24 10.65
N VAL A 85 5.28 -9.69 11.15
CA VAL A 85 6.60 -10.30 11.06
C VAL A 85 7.15 -10.65 12.44
N GLU A 86 7.89 -11.75 12.49
CA GLU A 86 8.64 -12.14 13.68
C GLU A 86 10.05 -11.54 13.62
N ILE A 87 10.43 -10.84 14.68
CA ILE A 87 11.81 -10.41 14.90
C ILE A 87 12.41 -11.18 16.07
N ASP A 88 13.64 -11.64 15.87
CA ASP A 88 14.50 -12.16 16.93
C ASP A 88 14.82 -11.00 17.88
N ALA A 89 14.64 -11.25 19.18
CA ALA A 89 14.83 -10.25 20.24
C ALA A 89 16.30 -10.08 20.61
#